data_AF-U5VYD0-F1
#
_entry.id   AF-U5VYD0-F1
#
_cell.length_a   1.000
_cell.length_b   1.000
_cell.length_c   1.000
_cell.angle_alpha   90.00
_cell.angle_beta   90.00
_cell.angle_gamma   90.00
#
_symmetry.space_group_name_H-M   'P 1'
#
loop_
_entity.id
_entity.type
_entity.pdbx_description
1 polymer ?
#
loop_
_entity_poly.entity_id
_entity_poly.type
_entity_poly.pdbx_seq_one_letter_code
_entity_poly.pdbx_strand_id
1 'polypeptide(L)'
;MAALVVVALTLAGGPPAHADNTAAMTFPADGRLSIELIVAAGSYEPDFLSFVANDYDDTPLCSGSCGSGVWESPSEPAGTPFDIALGELDGSFQLSDDRYALQRDGTTVWTFTRRADKRNFAYTVRLTFLPGTGPGPGSGEPAPANRPPVFTEAPQQVDGVFPQPGSFRVAAQDPDGGPVTVTWSQLPLQPVKVDCVRSADGSVATCSTTARSGLDHAGEITFTATDAPGARATTKVLVRPANYVALGDSFSSGEGAPPFDAGTDTKADKCHRSKFAWARYLDIEAPLALSGHFACSGALATNVVRDSFKTERPQTAQLRSVANVPELVTVSVGGNDVGFGDIILTCYLTGLATRGREVGAGPCINRVRRAKQDIDRLLPARLPDVYRSIGAQLTAGGRAGRVLVVGYPNIMATGTAFKAHCLWLSGGAREALVGLGTYLDTRIAQIVATTRTSGVPVSYVSTLNVLAGHELCTGDAYVEAIVPNGGKTQLSGHPTAAGQQRMRGRVDAAIAAMR
;
A
#
# COMPACT_ATOMS: atom_id res chain seq x y z
N MET A 1 31.97 -12.67 1.65
CA MET A 1 31.59 -12.36 0.26
C MET A 1 31.59 -13.68 -0.48
N ALA A 2 30.50 -14.03 -1.17
CA ALA A 2 30.34 -15.35 -1.78
C ALA A 2 30.93 -15.34 -3.21
N ALA A 3 31.77 -16.31 -3.53
CA ALA A 3 32.24 -16.54 -4.90
C ALA A 3 31.43 -17.68 -5.52
N LEU A 4 30.97 -17.48 -6.75
CA LEU A 4 30.19 -18.44 -7.53
C LEU A 4 31.14 -19.17 -8.48
N VAL A 5 31.11 -20.50 -8.50
CA VAL A 5 31.85 -21.32 -9.48
C VAL A 5 30.87 -21.75 -10.57
N VAL A 6 31.14 -21.38 -11.81
CA VAL A 6 30.36 -21.82 -12.98
C VAL A 6 31.19 -22.82 -13.77
N VAL A 7 30.66 -24.03 -13.99
CA VAL A 7 31.26 -25.00 -14.92
C VAL A 7 30.49 -24.92 -16.23
N ALA A 8 31.06 -24.26 -17.23
CA ALA A 8 30.49 -24.18 -18.57
C ALA A 8 31.09 -25.28 -19.47
N LEU A 9 30.22 -26.08 -20.08
CA LEU A 9 30.58 -26.98 -21.18
C LEU A 9 30.08 -26.34 -22.48
N THR A 10 30.99 -25.70 -23.21
CA THR A 10 30.66 -25.04 -24.49
C THR A 10 30.92 -26.01 -25.64
N LEU A 11 29.85 -26.54 -26.23
CA LEU A 11 29.89 -27.08 -27.59
C LEU A 11 29.40 -25.97 -28.52
N ALA A 12 30.18 -25.63 -29.55
CA ALA A 12 29.90 -24.46 -30.38
C ALA A 12 28.50 -24.51 -31.02
N GLY A 13 27.63 -23.55 -30.66
CA GLY A 13 26.43 -23.19 -31.43
C GLY A 13 25.15 -22.91 -30.61
N GLY A 14 24.91 -21.63 -30.26
CA GLY A 14 23.58 -21.09 -29.92
C GLY A 14 23.47 -20.37 -28.55
N PRO A 15 22.60 -19.33 -28.41
CA PRO A 15 22.55 -18.48 -27.22
C PRO A 15 21.79 -19.13 -26.03
N PRO A 16 22.09 -18.73 -24.77
CA PRO A 16 21.47 -19.30 -23.58
C PRO A 16 20.05 -18.78 -23.35
N ALA A 17 19.15 -19.65 -22.90
CA ALA A 17 17.81 -19.31 -22.41
C ALA A 17 17.78 -19.44 -20.88
N HIS A 18 17.19 -18.46 -20.19
CA HIS A 18 17.05 -18.42 -18.74
C HIS A 18 15.74 -19.07 -18.28
N ALA A 19 15.82 -20.00 -17.32
CA ALA A 19 14.69 -20.50 -16.54
C ALA A 19 15.14 -20.95 -15.14
N ASP A 20 14.36 -20.61 -14.11
CA ASP A 20 14.67 -20.76 -12.68
C ASP A 20 14.17 -22.09 -12.10
N ASN A 21 15.06 -22.84 -11.43
CA ASN A 21 14.75 -23.81 -10.37
C ASN A 21 15.99 -24.00 -9.47
N THR A 22 15.80 -24.08 -8.14
CA THR A 22 16.89 -24.03 -7.14
C THR A 22 17.08 -25.36 -6.39
N ALA A 23 18.33 -25.81 -6.27
CA ALA A 23 18.77 -26.80 -5.27
C ALA A 23 20.12 -26.36 -4.70
N ALA A 24 20.30 -26.44 -3.37
CA ALA A 24 21.53 -26.03 -2.70
C ALA A 24 22.44 -27.25 -2.40
N MET A 25 23.74 -27.12 -2.67
CA MET A 25 24.79 -28.07 -2.25
C MET A 25 25.85 -27.35 -1.40
N THR A 26 26.46 -28.08 -0.47
CA THR A 26 27.48 -27.59 0.48
C THR A 26 28.79 -28.34 0.25
N PHE A 27 29.92 -27.64 0.22
CA PHE A 27 31.26 -28.24 0.07
C PHE A 27 31.83 -28.72 1.41
N PRO A 28 32.66 -29.79 1.42
CA PRO A 28 33.49 -30.12 2.58
C PRO A 28 34.71 -29.19 2.68
N ALA A 29 35.18 -28.98 3.92
CA ALA A 29 36.17 -27.96 4.30
C ALA A 29 37.58 -28.13 3.71
N ASP A 30 37.85 -29.21 2.96
CA ASP A 30 39.16 -29.55 2.39
C ASP A 30 39.26 -29.35 0.86
N GLY A 31 38.21 -28.80 0.21
CA GLY A 31 38.31 -28.08 -1.07
C GLY A 31 38.66 -28.87 -2.33
N ARG A 32 38.71 -30.21 -2.31
CA ARG A 32 39.07 -31.02 -3.49
C ARG A 32 37.85 -31.57 -4.24
N LEU A 33 37.82 -31.35 -5.56
CA LEU A 33 36.79 -31.85 -6.47
C LEU A 33 37.43 -32.71 -7.56
N SER A 34 37.04 -33.99 -7.66
CA SER A 34 37.40 -34.86 -8.78
C SER A 34 36.27 -34.89 -9.80
N ILE A 35 36.60 -34.68 -11.08
CA ILE A 35 35.64 -34.62 -12.18
C ILE A 35 35.98 -35.75 -13.17
N GLU A 36 35.04 -36.67 -13.35
CA GLU A 36 35.16 -37.76 -14.31
C GLU A 36 34.15 -37.54 -15.45
N LEU A 37 34.64 -37.54 -16.70
CA LEU A 37 33.82 -37.34 -17.89
C LEU A 37 33.75 -38.64 -18.71
N ILE A 38 32.55 -39.17 -18.88
CA ILE A 38 32.32 -40.42 -19.62
C ILE A 38 31.52 -40.08 -20.89
N VAL A 39 32.15 -40.27 -22.05
CA VAL A 39 31.57 -40.00 -23.37
C VAL A 39 31.12 -41.32 -24.01
N ALA A 40 29.84 -41.43 -24.40
CA ALA A 40 29.36 -42.60 -25.11
C ALA A 40 29.78 -42.55 -26.59
N ALA A 41 30.43 -43.62 -27.06
CA ALA A 41 31.00 -43.69 -28.40
C ALA A 41 29.93 -43.50 -29.51
N GLY A 42 30.10 -42.41 -30.27
CA GLY A 42 29.38 -42.08 -31.49
C GLY A 42 30.31 -41.29 -32.40
N SER A 43 30.13 -41.40 -33.72
CA SER A 43 31.13 -41.21 -34.79
C SER A 43 31.66 -39.78 -35.05
N TYR A 44 31.99 -39.01 -34.03
CA TYR A 44 32.79 -37.78 -34.16
C TYR A 44 33.55 -37.53 -32.84
N GLU A 45 34.89 -37.63 -32.88
CA GLU A 45 35.74 -37.20 -31.77
C GLU A 45 35.70 -35.66 -31.71
N PRO A 46 35.47 -35.04 -30.53
CA PRO A 46 35.61 -33.60 -30.40
C PRO A 46 37.10 -33.22 -30.46
N ASP A 47 37.48 -32.38 -31.43
CA ASP A 47 38.88 -31.99 -31.65
C ASP A 47 39.49 -31.22 -30.47
N PHE A 48 38.68 -30.59 -29.60
CA PHE A 48 39.15 -29.89 -28.40
C PHE A 48 38.07 -29.85 -27.31
N LEU A 49 38.45 -30.08 -26.05
CA LEU A 49 37.62 -29.85 -24.87
C LEU A 49 38.39 -28.93 -23.92
N SER A 50 37.82 -27.79 -23.54
CA SER A 50 38.42 -26.86 -22.57
C SER A 50 37.52 -26.67 -21.35
N PHE A 51 38.15 -26.55 -20.18
CA PHE A 51 37.50 -26.27 -18.91
C PHE A 51 38.01 -24.92 -18.39
N VAL A 52 37.09 -24.04 -17.98
CA VAL A 52 37.43 -22.76 -17.36
C VAL A 52 36.56 -22.58 -16.12
N ALA A 53 37.19 -22.26 -14.99
CA ALA A 53 36.52 -21.95 -13.73
C ALA A 53 36.76 -20.47 -13.40
N ASN A 54 35.73 -19.64 -13.58
CA ASN A 54 35.76 -18.20 -13.33
C ASN A 54 34.77 -17.80 -12.23
N ASP A 55 35.01 -16.64 -11.61
CA ASP A 55 34.02 -15.98 -10.76
C ASP A 55 32.97 -15.20 -11.58
N TYR A 56 32.05 -14.49 -10.90
CA TYR A 56 30.95 -13.73 -11.51
C TYR A 56 31.43 -12.60 -12.44
N ASP A 57 32.67 -12.13 -12.29
CA ASP A 57 33.27 -11.04 -13.06
C ASP A 57 34.28 -11.55 -14.13
N ASP A 58 34.23 -12.85 -14.47
CA ASP A 58 35.07 -13.53 -15.46
C ASP A 58 36.57 -13.63 -15.08
N THR A 59 36.86 -13.60 -13.77
CA THR A 59 38.23 -13.69 -13.25
C THR A 59 38.62 -15.15 -12.96
N PRO A 60 39.81 -15.64 -13.39
CA PRO A 60 40.24 -17.02 -13.13
C PRO A 60 40.43 -17.33 -11.64
N LEU A 61 39.86 -18.44 -11.16
CA LEU A 61 39.77 -18.77 -9.72
C LEU A 61 41.01 -19.45 -9.09
N CYS A 62 42.19 -19.48 -9.74
CA CYS A 62 43.40 -20.09 -9.17
C CYS A 62 44.48 -19.05 -8.80
N SER A 63 45.14 -19.20 -7.64
CA SER A 63 46.39 -18.49 -7.32
C SER A 63 47.60 -19.33 -7.76
N GLY A 64 47.95 -19.27 -9.04
CA GLY A 64 49.06 -20.03 -9.66
C GLY A 64 48.73 -20.50 -11.08
N SER A 65 49.61 -21.29 -11.70
CA SER A 65 49.33 -21.93 -12.98
C SER A 65 48.14 -22.88 -12.83
N CYS A 66 46.92 -22.43 -13.18
CA CYS A 66 45.83 -23.33 -13.45
C CYS A 66 46.35 -24.30 -14.52
N GLY A 67 46.34 -25.61 -14.26
CA GLY A 67 46.72 -26.58 -15.26
C GLY A 67 45.78 -26.45 -16.46
N SER A 68 46.21 -25.75 -17.52
CA SER A 68 45.51 -25.83 -18.79
C SER A 68 45.84 -27.19 -19.38
N GLY A 69 45.01 -28.19 -19.09
CA GLY A 69 45.02 -29.43 -19.82
C GLY A 69 44.52 -29.16 -21.23
N VAL A 70 45.44 -28.94 -22.17
CA VAL A 70 45.14 -29.14 -23.60
C VAL A 70 45.24 -30.63 -23.83
N TRP A 71 44.09 -31.28 -24.06
CA TRP A 71 44.07 -32.67 -24.50
C TRP A 71 44.26 -32.68 -26.02
N GLU A 72 45.51 -32.77 -26.47
CA GLU A 72 45.81 -33.26 -27.83
C GLU A 72 45.92 -34.77 -27.73
N SER A 73 44.94 -35.49 -28.28
CA SER A 73 44.82 -36.95 -28.27
C SER A 73 46.16 -37.71 -28.29
N PRO A 74 46.48 -38.45 -27.20
CA PRO A 74 47.39 -39.57 -27.28
C PRO A 74 46.73 -40.81 -26.68
N SER A 75 46.11 -41.63 -27.52
CA SER A 75 45.86 -43.09 -27.39
C SER A 75 45.42 -43.72 -26.05
N GLU A 76 44.99 -42.98 -25.03
CA GLU A 76 44.44 -43.55 -23.81
C GLU A 76 42.90 -43.70 -23.86
N PRO A 77 42.34 -44.74 -23.23
CA PRO A 77 40.92 -45.06 -23.34
C PRO A 77 40.03 -44.02 -22.63
N ALA A 78 38.88 -43.73 -23.23
CA ALA A 78 37.87 -42.83 -22.66
C ALA A 78 37.45 -43.26 -21.24
N GLY A 79 37.46 -42.32 -20.28
CA GLY A 79 36.96 -42.53 -18.91
C GLY A 79 38.00 -42.45 -17.79
N THR A 80 39.19 -41.89 -18.01
CA THR A 80 40.18 -41.70 -16.94
C THR A 80 39.84 -40.45 -16.10
N PRO A 81 39.61 -40.57 -14.77
CA PRO A 81 39.39 -39.43 -13.90
C PRO A 81 40.65 -38.55 -13.80
N PHE A 82 40.48 -37.25 -13.65
CA PHE A 82 41.57 -36.34 -13.28
C PHE A 82 41.14 -35.40 -12.14
N ASP A 83 42.09 -35.07 -11.26
CA ASP A 83 41.83 -34.29 -10.06
C ASP A 83 42.17 -32.81 -10.29
N ILE A 84 41.26 -31.91 -9.91
CA ILE A 84 41.52 -30.47 -9.87
C ILE A 84 41.53 -30.04 -8.41
N ALA A 85 42.62 -29.42 -7.97
CA ALA A 85 42.71 -28.78 -6.67
C ALA A 85 42.10 -27.37 -6.75
N LEU A 86 40.93 -27.17 -6.15
CA LEU A 86 40.34 -25.85 -5.99
C LEU A 86 40.81 -25.29 -4.64
N GLY A 87 41.25 -24.02 -4.61
CA GLY A 87 41.53 -23.33 -3.35
C GLY A 87 40.25 -23.09 -2.55
N GLU A 88 40.38 -22.72 -1.27
CA GLU A 88 39.26 -22.48 -0.35
C GLU A 88 38.17 -21.60 -0.97
N LEU A 89 37.01 -22.19 -1.20
CA LEU A 89 35.82 -21.54 -1.72
C LEU A 89 34.59 -22.05 -0.98
N ASP A 90 33.82 -21.14 -0.39
CA ASP A 90 32.47 -21.38 0.11
C ASP A 90 31.43 -20.96 -0.94
N GLY A 91 30.63 -21.90 -1.43
CA GLY A 91 29.60 -21.61 -2.42
C GLY A 91 28.59 -22.75 -2.66
N SER A 92 27.48 -22.43 -3.31
CA SER A 92 26.47 -23.38 -3.78
C SER A 92 26.43 -23.36 -5.31
N PHE A 93 26.39 -24.54 -5.94
CA PHE A 93 26.21 -24.67 -7.39
C PHE A 93 24.74 -24.54 -7.80
N GLN A 94 24.47 -23.87 -8.93
CA GLN A 94 23.18 -23.93 -9.63
C GLN A 94 23.41 -24.47 -11.06
N LEU A 95 22.54 -25.39 -11.50
CA LEU A 95 22.48 -25.84 -12.89
C LEU A 95 21.05 -25.59 -13.40
N SER A 96 20.87 -24.61 -14.28
CA SER A 96 19.56 -24.21 -14.80
C SER A 96 19.37 -24.72 -16.23
N ASP A 97 19.02 -25.99 -16.39
CA ASP A 97 18.58 -26.51 -17.70
C ASP A 97 17.80 -27.83 -17.56
N ASP A 98 16.57 -27.84 -18.06
CA ASP A 98 15.58 -28.93 -18.03
C ASP A 98 16.05 -30.19 -18.80
N ARG A 99 17.18 -30.09 -19.50
CA ARG A 99 17.79 -31.15 -20.31
C ARG A 99 18.59 -32.16 -19.50
N TYR A 100 18.80 -31.95 -18.20
CA TYR A 100 19.61 -32.83 -17.35
C TYR A 100 18.76 -33.52 -16.28
N ALA A 101 18.99 -34.81 -16.07
CA ALA A 101 18.43 -35.55 -14.94
C ALA A 101 19.47 -35.61 -13.81
N LEU A 102 19.06 -35.21 -12.60
CA LEU A 102 19.87 -35.31 -11.39
C LEU A 102 19.46 -36.57 -10.63
N GLN A 103 20.43 -37.44 -10.33
CA GLN A 103 20.21 -38.59 -9.45
C GLN A 103 21.24 -38.57 -8.33
N ARG A 104 20.75 -38.64 -7.09
CA ARG A 104 21.58 -38.72 -5.88
C ARG A 104 21.60 -40.17 -5.40
N ASP A 105 22.79 -40.75 -5.33
CA ASP A 105 22.98 -42.16 -4.91
C ASP A 105 23.36 -42.31 -3.43
N GLY A 106 22.76 -41.47 -2.56
CA GLY A 106 22.95 -41.57 -1.11
C GLY A 106 24.36 -41.30 -0.56
N THR A 107 25.35 -40.98 -1.39
CA THR A 107 26.76 -40.72 -1.03
C THR A 107 27.20 -39.30 -1.45
N THR A 108 28.47 -38.91 -1.20
CA THR A 108 29.11 -37.67 -1.70
C THR A 108 29.42 -37.74 -3.21
N VAL A 109 28.51 -38.29 -4.00
CA VAL A 109 28.68 -38.45 -5.44
C VAL A 109 27.43 -37.93 -6.14
N TRP A 110 27.63 -37.04 -7.10
CA TRP A 110 26.57 -36.49 -7.93
C TRP A 110 26.81 -36.86 -9.39
N THR A 111 25.76 -37.30 -10.06
CA THR A 111 25.81 -37.70 -11.47
C THR A 111 24.82 -36.88 -12.27
N PHE A 112 25.30 -36.24 -13.33
CA PHE A 112 24.50 -35.45 -14.26
C PHE A 112 24.46 -36.17 -15.60
N THR A 113 23.25 -36.44 -16.08
CA THR A 113 23.03 -37.08 -17.38
C THR A 113 22.21 -36.17 -18.27
N ARG A 114 22.77 -35.74 -19.40
CA ARG A 114 22.01 -35.00 -20.42
C ARG A 114 21.08 -35.97 -21.17
N ARG A 115 19.79 -35.65 -21.26
CA ARG A 115 18.85 -36.42 -22.09
C ARG A 115 19.11 -36.12 -23.56
N ALA A 116 19.36 -37.16 -24.35
CA ALA A 116 19.63 -37.02 -25.78
C ALA A 116 18.42 -36.44 -26.53
N ASP A 117 18.63 -35.37 -27.30
CA ASP A 117 17.78 -35.01 -28.43
C ASP A 117 18.48 -35.35 -29.75
N LYS A 118 17.71 -35.46 -30.83
CA LYS A 118 18.05 -36.20 -32.07
C LYS A 118 19.26 -35.69 -32.86
N ARG A 119 20.11 -34.79 -32.34
CA ARG A 119 21.34 -34.35 -33.01
C ARG A 119 22.59 -34.16 -32.14
N ASN A 120 22.59 -34.50 -30.85
CA ASN A 120 23.80 -34.30 -30.03
C ASN A 120 24.07 -35.44 -29.03
N PHE A 121 25.36 -35.74 -28.85
CA PHE A 121 25.92 -36.82 -28.02
C PHE A 121 25.40 -36.81 -26.57
N ALA A 122 25.38 -38.00 -25.96
CA ALA A 122 25.13 -38.19 -24.53
C ALA A 122 26.46 -38.33 -23.80
N TYR A 123 26.66 -37.51 -22.78
CA TYR A 123 27.79 -37.59 -21.84
C TYR A 123 27.27 -37.60 -20.41
N THR A 124 28.01 -38.28 -19.55
CA THR A 124 27.74 -38.32 -18.10
C THR A 124 28.91 -37.68 -17.38
N VAL A 125 28.60 -36.72 -16.50
CA VAL A 125 29.59 -36.09 -15.62
C VAL A 125 29.38 -36.62 -14.22
N ARG A 126 30.43 -37.23 -13.65
CA ARG A 126 30.44 -37.72 -12.28
C ARG A 126 31.34 -36.86 -11.43
N LEU A 127 30.78 -36.31 -10.37
CA LEU A 127 31.52 -35.53 -9.36
C LEU A 127 31.68 -36.40 -8.13
N THR A 128 32.92 -36.64 -7.71
CA THR A 128 33.24 -37.42 -6.51
C THR A 128 34.03 -36.55 -5.55
N PHE A 129 33.52 -36.39 -4.33
CA PHE A 129 34.28 -35.74 -3.25
C PHE A 129 35.11 -36.80 -2.53
N LEU A 130 36.44 -36.62 -2.55
CA LEU A 130 37.37 -37.52 -1.89
C LEU A 130 37.63 -37.03 -0.46
N PRO A 131 37.54 -37.89 0.58
CA PRO A 131 37.92 -37.51 1.93
C PRO A 131 39.43 -37.23 1.96
N GLY A 132 39.85 -36.04 2.38
CA GLY A 132 41.25 -35.72 2.60
C GLY A 132 41.88 -36.63 3.66
N THR A 133 43.01 -37.26 3.34
CA THR A 133 43.88 -37.91 4.33
C THR A 133 44.69 -36.83 5.07
N GLY A 134 44.01 -36.00 5.85
CA GLY A 134 44.62 -35.16 6.88
C GLY A 134 44.80 -35.96 8.19
N PRO A 135 45.74 -35.60 9.07
CA PRO A 135 45.90 -36.27 10.36
C PRO A 135 44.59 -36.14 11.15
N GLY A 136 44.08 -37.28 11.63
CA GLY A 136 42.69 -37.45 12.06
C GLY A 136 42.22 -36.52 13.18
N PRO A 137 40.90 -36.35 13.35
CA PRO A 137 40.36 -35.54 14.42
C PRO A 137 40.70 -36.22 15.75
N GLY A 138 41.39 -35.48 16.62
CA GLY A 138 41.40 -35.80 18.03
C GLY A 138 39.96 -35.94 18.52
N SER A 139 39.78 -36.75 19.57
CA SER A 139 38.51 -37.05 20.23
C SER A 139 37.86 -35.82 20.87
N GLY A 140 37.46 -34.85 20.04
CA GLY A 140 36.58 -33.76 20.39
C GLY A 140 35.17 -34.31 20.52
N GLU A 141 34.54 -33.98 21.64
CA GLU A 141 33.12 -34.17 21.90
C GLU A 141 32.28 -33.85 20.65
N PRO A 142 31.24 -34.63 20.30
CA PRO A 142 30.40 -34.33 19.14
C PRO A 142 29.90 -32.89 19.28
N ALA A 143 30.13 -32.07 18.24
CA ALA A 143 29.69 -30.69 18.24
C ALA A 143 28.20 -30.64 18.64
N PRO A 144 27.81 -29.78 19.60
CA PRO A 144 26.43 -29.71 20.05
C PRO A 144 25.52 -29.51 18.84
N ALA A 145 24.39 -30.22 18.82
CA ALA A 145 23.44 -30.13 17.72
C ALA A 145 23.00 -28.66 17.56
N ASN A 146 23.39 -28.02 16.45
CA ASN A 146 23.04 -26.61 16.19
C ASN A 146 21.54 -26.50 15.90
N ARG A 147 20.76 -26.23 16.94
CA ARG A 147 19.31 -26.12 16.83
C ARG A 147 18.96 -24.79 16.18
N PRO A 148 18.04 -24.76 15.20
CA PRO A 148 17.64 -23.51 14.58
C PRO A 148 17.12 -22.49 15.62
N PRO A 149 17.34 -21.20 15.39
CA PRO A 149 16.81 -20.15 16.26
C PRO A 149 15.28 -20.23 16.34
N VAL A 150 14.70 -19.79 17.46
CA VAL A 150 13.25 -19.79 17.69
C VAL A 150 12.74 -18.38 17.97
N PHE A 151 11.60 -18.02 17.40
CA PHE A 151 10.92 -16.76 17.74
C PHE A 151 10.26 -16.90 19.11
N THR A 152 10.63 -16.02 20.04
CA THR A 152 10.04 -15.93 21.38
C THR A 152 8.90 -14.93 21.43
N GLU A 153 8.91 -13.96 20.52
CA GLU A 153 7.85 -12.96 20.37
C GLU A 153 7.65 -12.69 18.88
N ALA A 154 6.46 -12.99 18.36
CA ALA A 154 6.05 -12.63 17.02
C ALA A 154 4.51 -12.67 16.94
N PRO A 155 3.82 -11.52 16.89
CA PRO A 155 2.37 -11.53 16.77
C PRO A 155 1.97 -12.11 15.41
N GLN A 156 0.96 -12.97 15.38
CA GLN A 156 0.43 -13.49 14.11
C GLN A 156 -0.23 -12.37 13.29
N GLN A 157 -0.81 -11.38 13.96
CA GLN A 157 -1.48 -10.24 13.35
C GLN A 157 -1.31 -8.98 14.19
N VAL A 158 -1.16 -7.85 13.52
CA VAL A 158 -1.13 -6.50 14.07
C VAL A 158 -2.17 -5.67 13.32
N ASP A 159 -3.15 -5.14 14.04
CA ASP A 159 -4.10 -4.18 13.49
C ASP A 159 -3.56 -2.76 13.68
N GLY A 160 -3.68 -1.93 12.66
CA GLY A 160 -3.44 -0.50 12.77
C GLY A 160 -4.39 0.09 13.80
N VAL A 161 -3.93 1.05 14.61
CA VAL A 161 -4.75 1.67 15.66
C VAL A 161 -4.84 3.16 15.40
N PHE A 162 -5.94 3.63 14.82
CA PHE A 162 -6.15 5.04 14.58
C PHE A 162 -6.15 5.86 15.90
N PRO A 163 -5.43 7.00 15.97
CA PRO A 163 -4.66 7.66 14.91
C PRO A 163 -3.15 7.30 14.90
N GLN A 164 -2.69 6.39 15.77
CA GLN A 164 -1.29 6.05 15.95
C GLN A 164 -0.80 4.99 14.93
N PRO A 165 0.49 4.98 14.57
CA PRO A 165 1.09 3.83 13.92
C PRO A 165 0.95 2.60 14.83
N GLY A 166 0.52 1.46 14.28
CA GLY A 166 0.60 0.20 15.04
C GLY A 166 2.08 -0.12 15.30
N SER A 167 2.45 -0.36 16.55
CA SER A 167 3.80 -0.79 16.93
C SER A 167 3.78 -2.21 17.46
N PHE A 168 4.80 -2.98 17.12
CA PHE A 168 4.94 -4.36 17.58
C PHE A 168 6.41 -4.75 17.66
N ARG A 169 6.68 -5.83 18.39
CA ARG A 169 8.01 -6.38 18.56
C ARG A 169 8.08 -7.79 17.99
N VAL A 170 9.23 -8.10 17.42
CA VAL A 170 9.62 -9.46 17.02
C VAL A 170 10.94 -9.79 17.70
N ALA A 171 11.00 -10.87 18.45
CA ALA A 171 12.18 -11.33 19.15
C ALA A 171 12.46 -12.80 18.83
N ALA A 172 13.73 -13.13 18.69
CA ALA A 172 14.20 -14.50 18.52
C ALA A 172 15.35 -14.79 19.49
N GLN A 173 15.55 -16.06 19.78
CA GLN A 173 16.69 -16.54 20.55
C GLN A 173 17.25 -17.82 19.91
N ASP A 174 18.55 -18.02 20.06
CA ASP A 174 19.19 -19.30 19.79
C ASP A 174 18.99 -20.23 21.01
N PRO A 175 18.35 -21.40 20.84
CA PRO A 175 18.22 -22.39 21.91
C PRO A 175 19.56 -22.84 22.52
N ASP A 176 20.66 -22.70 21.79
CA ASP A 176 22.02 -23.06 22.20
C ASP A 176 22.78 -21.89 22.84
N GLY A 177 22.15 -20.71 22.94
CA GLY A 177 22.69 -19.53 23.63
C GLY A 177 23.61 -18.65 22.79
N GLY A 178 23.73 -18.92 21.48
CA GLY A 178 24.49 -18.10 20.54
C GLY A 178 23.78 -16.81 20.13
N PRO A 179 24.50 -15.89 19.46
CA PRO A 179 23.90 -14.67 18.93
C PRO A 179 22.96 -14.98 17.76
N VAL A 180 21.86 -14.23 17.69
CA VAL A 180 20.86 -14.35 16.62
C VAL A 180 20.59 -12.98 16.00
N THR A 181 20.44 -12.93 14.69
CA THR A 181 20.06 -11.71 13.96
C THR A 181 18.66 -11.87 13.38
N VAL A 182 17.76 -10.95 13.72
CA VAL A 182 16.45 -10.82 13.10
C VAL A 182 16.53 -9.88 11.90
N THR A 183 15.97 -10.31 10.78
CA THR A 183 15.82 -9.54 9.53
C THR A 183 14.37 -9.63 9.04
N TRP A 184 13.94 -8.72 8.16
CA TRP A 184 12.58 -8.70 7.62
C TRP A 184 12.57 -8.38 6.13
N SER A 185 11.57 -8.92 5.43
CA SER A 185 11.29 -8.61 4.03
C SER A 185 9.79 -8.43 3.81
N GLN A 186 9.46 -7.58 2.84
CA GLN A 186 8.10 -7.30 2.41
C GLN A 186 8.08 -7.25 0.88
N LEU A 187 6.96 -7.65 0.28
CA LEU A 187 6.79 -7.51 -1.17
C LEU A 187 6.69 -6.02 -1.58
N PRO A 188 7.19 -5.62 -2.76
CA PRO A 188 7.31 -4.20 -3.14
C PRO A 188 6.01 -3.39 -3.23
N LEU A 189 4.86 -4.06 -3.32
CA LEU A 189 3.53 -3.46 -3.56
C LEU A 189 2.52 -3.77 -2.44
N GLN A 190 3.00 -3.89 -1.20
CA GLN A 190 2.13 -4.18 -0.06
C GLN A 190 1.38 -2.91 0.41
N PRO A 191 0.13 -3.06 0.89
CA PRO A 191 -0.71 -1.99 1.44
C PRO A 191 -0.11 -1.32 2.68
N VAL A 192 0.85 -1.98 3.32
CA VAL A 192 1.48 -1.48 4.54
C VAL A 192 3.00 -1.53 4.39
N LYS A 193 3.64 -0.39 4.61
CA LYS A 193 5.07 -0.26 4.84
C LYS A 193 5.34 -0.51 6.33
N VAL A 194 6.33 -1.32 6.62
CA VAL A 194 6.83 -1.46 7.98
C VAL A 194 8.28 -1.04 8.07
N ASP A 195 8.54 -0.20 9.07
CA ASP A 195 9.84 0.30 9.42
C ASP A 195 10.22 -0.33 10.77
N CYS A 196 11.30 -1.11 10.80
CA CYS A 196 11.79 -1.73 12.03
C CYS A 196 13.17 -1.22 12.41
N VAL A 197 13.39 -1.08 13.71
CA VAL A 197 14.69 -0.78 14.32
C VAL A 197 15.13 -2.02 15.10
N ARG A 198 16.34 -2.50 14.82
CA ARG A 198 16.93 -3.64 15.55
C ARG A 198 17.57 -3.18 16.86
N SER A 199 17.54 -4.05 17.87
CA SER A 199 18.37 -3.91 19.06
C SER A 199 19.85 -4.05 18.73
N ALA A 200 20.71 -3.59 19.64
CA ALA A 200 22.17 -3.62 19.47
C ALA A 200 22.73 -5.05 19.34
N ASP A 201 22.10 -6.02 20.01
CA ASP A 201 22.44 -7.44 19.93
C ASP A 201 21.77 -8.18 18.76
N GLY A 202 20.93 -7.50 17.98
CA GLY A 202 20.27 -8.05 16.78
C GLY A 202 19.11 -9.02 17.05
N SER A 203 18.87 -9.40 18.30
CA SER A 203 17.88 -10.41 18.71
C SER A 203 16.43 -9.92 18.65
N VAL A 204 16.24 -8.59 18.68
CA VAL A 204 14.92 -7.95 18.71
C VAL A 204 14.79 -6.94 17.57
N ALA A 205 13.66 -6.97 16.89
CA ALA A 205 13.20 -5.92 15.97
C ALA A 205 11.96 -5.23 16.56
N THR A 206 12.02 -3.91 16.74
CA THR A 206 10.86 -3.08 17.11
C THR A 206 10.35 -2.39 15.86
N CYS A 207 9.10 -2.64 15.49
CA CYS A 207 8.52 -2.28 14.21
C CYS A 207 7.37 -1.30 14.38
N SER A 208 7.24 -0.36 13.44
CA SER A 208 6.10 0.52 13.25
C SER A 208 5.47 0.31 11.87
N THR A 209 4.16 0.50 11.79
CA THR A 209 3.35 0.24 10.59
C THR A 209 2.82 1.55 10.00
N THR A 210 2.92 1.69 8.68
CA THR A 210 2.46 2.86 7.90
C THR A 210 1.77 2.36 6.63
N ALA A 211 0.48 2.61 6.38
CA ALA A 211 -0.13 2.16 5.11
C ALA A 211 0.34 3.00 3.92
N ARG A 212 0.26 2.40 2.74
CA ARG A 212 0.13 3.10 1.47
C ARG A 212 -1.35 3.22 1.13
N SER A 213 -1.78 4.41 0.75
CA SER A 213 -3.18 4.70 0.43
C SER A 213 -3.74 3.83 -0.71
N GLY A 214 -5.02 3.46 -0.59
CA GLY A 214 -5.79 2.83 -1.68
C GLY A 214 -5.66 1.31 -1.85
N LEU A 215 -5.14 0.60 -0.84
CA LEU A 215 -5.07 -0.86 -0.86
C LEU A 215 -5.78 -1.44 0.37
N ASP A 216 -6.87 -2.18 0.14
CA ASP A 216 -7.80 -2.68 1.17
C ASP A 216 -7.43 -4.06 1.73
N HIS A 217 -6.16 -4.45 1.58
CA HIS A 217 -5.68 -5.77 1.97
C HIS A 217 -4.73 -5.68 3.16
N ALA A 218 -4.60 -6.77 3.89
CA ALA A 218 -3.57 -6.90 4.91
C ALA A 218 -2.20 -7.01 4.24
N GLY A 219 -1.20 -6.34 4.80
CA GLY A 219 0.19 -6.54 4.44
C GLY A 219 0.74 -7.80 5.10
N GLU A 220 1.61 -8.56 4.45
CA GLU A 220 2.35 -9.67 5.06
C GLU A 220 3.84 -9.36 5.08
N ILE A 221 4.46 -9.55 6.25
CA ILE A 221 5.90 -9.35 6.45
C ILE A 221 6.49 -10.66 6.92
N THR A 222 7.56 -11.08 6.25
CA THR A 222 8.32 -12.26 6.64
C THR A 222 9.52 -11.81 7.47
N PHE A 223 9.61 -12.31 8.70
CA PHE A 223 10.78 -12.15 9.56
C PHE A 223 11.63 -13.42 9.48
N THR A 224 12.95 -13.26 9.44
CA THR A 224 13.94 -14.34 9.43
C THR A 224 14.92 -14.15 10.57
N ALA A 225 15.00 -15.13 11.47
CA ALA A 225 16.02 -15.23 12.50
C ALA A 225 17.15 -16.12 11.97
N THR A 226 18.40 -15.67 12.07
CA THR A 226 19.60 -16.43 11.66
C THR A 226 20.60 -16.45 12.82
N ASP A 227 21.06 -17.64 13.19
CA ASP A 227 22.13 -17.82 14.20
C ASP A 227 23.53 -17.61 13.59
N ALA A 228 24.58 -17.68 14.40
CA ALA A 228 25.96 -17.53 13.90
C ALA A 228 26.39 -18.63 12.91
N PRO A 229 26.06 -19.92 13.14
CA PRO A 229 26.36 -20.99 12.17
C PRO A 229 25.53 -20.95 10.87
N GLY A 230 24.47 -20.14 10.81
CA GLY A 230 23.66 -19.89 9.62
C GLY A 230 22.35 -20.68 9.55
N ALA A 231 21.93 -21.40 10.59
CA ALA A 231 20.59 -21.96 10.67
C ALA A 231 19.54 -20.86 10.78
N ARG A 232 18.36 -21.11 10.19
CA ARG A 232 17.33 -20.10 10.00
C ARG A 232 15.97 -20.57 10.50
N ALA A 233 15.20 -19.63 11.03
CA ALA A 233 13.76 -19.77 11.23
C ALA A 233 13.03 -18.58 10.63
N THR A 234 11.79 -18.80 10.16
CA THR A 234 10.95 -17.75 9.59
C THR A 234 9.61 -17.69 10.28
N THR A 235 9.06 -16.48 10.38
CA THR A 235 7.69 -16.23 10.83
C THR A 235 7.06 -15.13 10.01
N LYS A 236 5.73 -15.10 9.96
CA LYS A 236 4.95 -14.14 9.20
C LYS A 236 4.08 -13.31 10.13
N VAL A 237 4.08 -12.01 9.92
CA VAL A 237 3.21 -11.07 10.63
C VAL A 237 2.25 -10.44 9.64
N LEU A 238 0.95 -10.63 9.88
CA LEU A 238 -0.10 -9.99 9.11
C LEU A 238 -0.36 -8.58 9.67
N VAL A 239 -0.27 -7.54 8.85
CA VAL A 239 -0.51 -6.16 9.25
C VAL A 239 -1.77 -5.63 8.58
N ARG A 240 -2.82 -5.34 9.35
CA ARG A 240 -4.07 -4.78 8.79
C ARG A 240 -4.12 -3.28 8.98
N PRO A 241 -4.53 -2.50 7.96
CA PRO A 241 -4.83 -1.10 8.17
C PRO A 241 -6.05 -0.91 9.08
N ALA A 242 -6.05 0.18 9.84
CA ALA A 242 -7.25 0.69 10.47
C ALA A 242 -8.30 1.00 9.40
N ASN A 243 -9.56 0.70 9.71
CA ASN A 243 -10.63 0.85 8.73
C ASN A 243 -11.35 2.18 8.92
N TYR A 244 -11.74 2.80 7.81
CA TYR A 244 -12.63 3.94 7.85
C TYR A 244 -13.79 3.85 6.86
N VAL A 245 -14.86 4.56 7.18
CA VAL A 245 -16.05 4.67 6.33
C VAL A 245 -16.36 6.14 6.07
N ALA A 246 -16.67 6.46 4.82
CA ALA A 246 -17.02 7.80 4.37
C ALA A 246 -18.52 7.95 4.17
N LEU A 247 -19.16 8.76 5.01
CA LEU A 247 -20.57 9.15 4.93
C LEU A 247 -20.71 10.60 4.48
N GLY A 248 -21.94 11.03 4.19
CA GLY A 248 -22.27 12.44 3.98
C GLY A 248 -23.00 12.74 2.68
N ASP A 249 -22.85 13.98 2.24
CA ASP A 249 -23.52 14.55 1.08
C ASP A 249 -22.61 14.65 -0.16
N SER A 250 -22.95 15.55 -1.09
CA SER A 250 -22.26 15.77 -2.36
C SER A 250 -20.80 16.22 -2.22
N PHE A 251 -20.45 16.89 -1.13
CA PHE A 251 -19.06 17.31 -0.89
C PHE A 251 -18.19 16.12 -0.50
N SER A 252 -18.74 15.15 0.23
CA SER A 252 -18.07 13.87 0.53
C SER A 252 -18.13 12.88 -0.63
N SER A 253 -19.22 12.86 -1.42
CA SER A 253 -19.31 12.00 -2.60
C SER A 253 -18.42 12.47 -3.75
N GLY A 254 -18.04 13.75 -3.76
CA GLY A 254 -17.19 14.35 -4.79
C GLY A 254 -17.97 14.72 -6.06
N GLU A 255 -19.20 15.22 -5.90
CA GLU A 255 -20.13 15.57 -6.99
C GLU A 255 -19.48 16.34 -8.14
N GLY A 256 -18.60 17.30 -7.87
CA GLY A 256 -17.96 18.12 -8.91
C GLY A 256 -16.79 17.46 -9.65
N ALA A 257 -16.47 16.20 -9.38
CA ALA A 257 -15.22 15.58 -9.82
C ALA A 257 -15.42 14.23 -10.54
N PRO A 258 -16.06 14.17 -11.72
CA PRO A 258 -16.19 12.93 -12.48
C PRO A 258 -14.80 12.31 -12.83
N PRO A 259 -14.71 10.99 -13.10
CA PRO A 259 -15.81 10.06 -13.28
C PRO A 259 -16.38 9.51 -11.95
N PHE A 260 -17.62 9.06 -11.98
CA PHE A 260 -18.32 8.44 -10.85
C PHE A 260 -18.26 6.92 -10.91
N ASP A 261 -18.46 6.28 -9.75
CA ASP A 261 -18.60 4.84 -9.65
C ASP A 261 -19.80 4.34 -10.45
N ALA A 262 -19.61 3.16 -11.05
CA ALA A 262 -20.68 2.45 -11.75
C ALA A 262 -21.91 2.29 -10.85
N GLY A 263 -23.09 2.54 -11.41
CA GLY A 263 -24.36 2.47 -10.68
C GLY A 263 -24.71 3.71 -9.85
N THR A 264 -23.78 4.65 -9.64
CA THR A 264 -24.05 5.88 -8.86
C THR A 264 -24.35 7.11 -9.71
N ASP A 265 -24.23 7.00 -11.04
CA ASP A 265 -24.62 7.98 -12.06
C ASP A 265 -25.54 7.31 -13.09
N THR A 266 -26.81 7.16 -12.70
CA THR A 266 -27.88 6.56 -13.47
C THR A 266 -29.14 7.41 -13.35
N LYS A 267 -30.21 7.04 -14.08
CA LYS A 267 -31.51 7.73 -13.95
C LYS A 267 -32.12 7.58 -12.55
N ALA A 268 -31.90 6.44 -11.90
CA ALA A 268 -32.49 6.11 -10.60
C ALA A 268 -31.58 6.51 -9.42
N ASP A 269 -30.28 6.41 -9.63
CA ASP A 269 -29.27 6.70 -8.62
C ASP A 269 -28.26 7.71 -9.13
N LYS A 270 -28.16 8.82 -8.41
CA LYS A 270 -27.27 9.94 -8.69
C LYS A 270 -26.42 10.27 -7.48
N CYS A 271 -26.09 9.28 -6.64
CA CYS A 271 -25.24 9.54 -5.48
C CYS A 271 -23.87 10.07 -5.89
N HIS A 272 -23.45 9.85 -7.15
CA HIS A 272 -22.30 10.47 -7.80
C HIS A 272 -21.06 10.38 -6.91
N ARG A 273 -20.68 9.13 -6.60
CA ARG A 273 -19.48 8.86 -5.82
C ARG A 273 -18.28 8.88 -6.75
N SER A 274 -17.58 10.00 -6.76
CA SER A 274 -16.45 10.32 -7.61
C SER A 274 -15.21 9.49 -7.26
N LYS A 275 -14.45 9.09 -8.29
CA LYS A 275 -13.10 8.50 -8.15
C LYS A 275 -12.04 9.48 -7.67
N PHE A 276 -12.37 10.75 -7.46
CA PHE A 276 -11.49 11.80 -6.95
C PHE A 276 -12.01 12.43 -5.65
N ALA A 277 -13.06 11.86 -5.05
CA ALA A 277 -13.62 12.35 -3.80
C ALA A 277 -12.56 12.35 -2.68
N TRP A 278 -12.46 13.45 -1.92
CA TRP A 278 -11.48 13.56 -0.83
C TRP A 278 -11.62 12.41 0.18
N ALA A 279 -12.86 11.95 0.39
CA ALA A 279 -13.19 10.92 1.35
C ALA A 279 -12.67 9.52 0.94
N ARG A 280 -12.21 9.33 -0.30
CA ARG A 280 -11.61 8.06 -0.74
C ARG A 280 -10.12 7.93 -0.44
N TYR A 281 -9.43 9.04 -0.23
CA TYR A 281 -7.98 9.07 -0.27
C TYR A 281 -7.44 9.76 0.97
N LEU A 282 -7.81 9.30 2.17
CA LEU A 282 -7.16 9.79 3.37
C LEU A 282 -5.75 9.19 3.44
N ASP A 283 -4.75 10.05 3.35
CA ASP A 283 -3.34 9.67 3.25
C ASP A 283 -2.58 10.26 4.42
N ILE A 284 -2.57 9.47 5.49
CA ILE A 284 -1.92 9.80 6.74
C ILE A 284 -0.90 8.70 7.02
N GLU A 285 0.16 9.01 7.77
CA GLU A 285 1.11 7.97 8.24
C GLU A 285 0.52 7.02 9.31
N ALA A 286 -0.80 6.80 9.27
CA ALA A 286 -1.53 5.83 10.06
C ALA A 286 -2.37 5.02 9.06
N PRO A 287 -2.29 3.70 9.10
CA PRO A 287 -2.75 2.91 7.99
C PRO A 287 -4.28 2.97 7.88
N LEU A 288 -4.86 3.71 6.91
CA LEU A 288 -6.31 3.79 6.72
C LEU A 288 -6.76 3.12 5.42
N ALA A 289 -7.64 2.13 5.53
CA ALA A 289 -8.32 1.51 4.40
C ALA A 289 -9.80 1.88 4.38
N LEU A 290 -10.30 2.22 3.18
CA LEU A 290 -11.68 2.60 2.99
C LEU A 290 -12.56 1.35 2.92
N SER A 291 -13.21 1.01 4.03
CA SER A 291 -14.12 -0.14 4.10
C SER A 291 -15.50 0.14 3.50
N GLY A 292 -15.83 1.41 3.22
CA GLY A 292 -17.09 1.77 2.61
C GLY A 292 -17.22 3.26 2.32
N HIS A 293 -17.74 3.58 1.14
CA HIS A 293 -18.11 4.94 0.76
C HIS A 293 -19.60 5.02 0.48
N PHE A 294 -20.34 5.61 1.41
CA PHE A 294 -21.80 5.69 1.39
C PHE A 294 -22.31 7.14 1.33
N ALA A 295 -21.42 8.11 1.11
CA ALA A 295 -21.85 9.48 0.84
C ALA A 295 -22.70 9.53 -0.43
N CYS A 296 -23.67 10.41 -0.45
CA CYS A 296 -24.61 10.52 -1.55
C CYS A 296 -24.98 11.98 -1.80
N SER A 297 -24.78 12.44 -3.04
CA SER A 297 -25.13 13.80 -3.45
C SER A 297 -26.58 14.16 -3.16
N GLY A 298 -26.82 15.30 -2.51
CA GLY A 298 -28.15 15.76 -2.09
C GLY A 298 -28.68 15.16 -0.79
N ALA A 299 -27.93 14.29 -0.11
CA ALA A 299 -28.35 13.71 1.16
C ALA A 299 -28.57 14.79 2.25
N LEU A 300 -29.68 14.65 2.97
CA LEU A 300 -30.00 15.38 4.19
C LEU A 300 -29.52 14.60 5.42
N ALA A 301 -29.48 15.26 6.59
CA ALA A 301 -29.19 14.60 7.86
C ALA A 301 -30.08 13.35 8.09
N THR A 302 -31.36 13.41 7.70
CA THR A 302 -32.27 12.25 7.86
C THR A 302 -31.92 11.08 6.95
N ASN A 303 -31.29 11.32 5.78
CA ASN A 303 -30.84 10.24 4.90
C ASN A 303 -29.61 9.52 5.43
N VAL A 304 -28.85 10.17 6.32
CA VAL A 304 -27.75 9.52 7.03
C VAL A 304 -28.31 8.54 8.06
N VAL A 305 -29.32 8.95 8.86
CA VAL A 305 -29.76 8.17 10.03
C VAL A 305 -30.98 7.27 9.82
N ARG A 306 -31.94 7.65 8.96
CA ARG A 306 -33.29 7.07 8.99
C ARG A 306 -33.91 6.77 7.63
N ASP A 307 -33.84 7.72 6.70
CA ASP A 307 -34.63 7.68 5.47
C ASP A 307 -33.78 7.14 4.31
N SER A 308 -34.28 6.16 3.57
CA SER A 308 -33.67 5.77 2.29
C SER A 308 -33.64 6.96 1.33
N PHE A 309 -32.63 7.01 0.46
CA PHE A 309 -32.48 8.09 -0.50
C PHE A 309 -31.99 7.55 -1.83
N LYS A 310 -32.68 7.93 -2.92
CA LYS A 310 -32.51 7.32 -4.25
C LYS A 310 -32.69 5.81 -4.16
N THR A 311 -31.71 5.01 -4.59
CA THR A 311 -31.79 3.55 -4.51
C THR A 311 -31.14 2.98 -3.25
N GLU A 312 -30.66 3.84 -2.34
CA GLU A 312 -29.84 3.44 -1.21
C GLU A 312 -30.57 3.49 0.13
N ARG A 313 -30.22 2.54 1.00
CA ARG A 313 -30.63 2.51 2.42
C ARG A 313 -29.98 3.67 3.19
N PRO A 314 -30.51 4.03 4.37
CA PRO A 314 -29.88 5.04 5.22
C PRO A 314 -28.40 4.73 5.45
N GLN A 315 -27.54 5.74 5.39
CA GLN A 315 -26.09 5.52 5.38
C GLN A 315 -25.58 4.83 6.66
N THR A 316 -26.19 5.11 7.82
CA THR A 316 -25.90 4.43 9.08
C THR A 316 -26.35 2.96 9.10
N ALA A 317 -27.30 2.55 8.26
CA ALA A 317 -27.65 1.14 8.07
C ALA A 317 -26.63 0.43 7.17
N GLN A 318 -26.06 1.16 6.19
CA GLN A 318 -24.94 0.67 5.39
C GLN A 318 -23.68 0.52 6.26
N LEU A 319 -23.40 1.49 7.15
CA LEU A 319 -22.33 1.40 8.16
C LEU A 319 -22.48 0.16 9.05
N ARG A 320 -23.68 -0.18 9.53
CA ARG A 320 -23.91 -1.43 10.29
C ARG A 320 -23.61 -2.70 9.51
N SER A 321 -23.61 -2.62 8.18
CA SER A 321 -23.41 -3.78 7.29
C SER A 321 -21.94 -3.99 6.93
N VAL A 322 -21.02 -3.10 7.33
CA VAL A 322 -19.59 -3.30 7.06
C VAL A 322 -19.03 -4.43 7.94
N ALA A 323 -18.12 -5.23 7.39
CA ALA A 323 -17.65 -6.47 8.04
C ALA A 323 -16.93 -6.21 9.37
N ASN A 324 -16.15 -5.13 9.43
CA ASN A 324 -15.43 -4.70 10.62
C ASN A 324 -15.91 -3.30 11.02
N VAL A 325 -16.15 -3.10 12.31
CA VAL A 325 -16.46 -1.75 12.84
C VAL A 325 -15.27 -0.84 12.53
N PRO A 326 -15.47 0.29 11.82
CA PRO A 326 -14.36 1.16 11.47
C PRO A 326 -13.88 1.94 12.70
N GLU A 327 -12.62 2.34 12.68
CA GLU A 327 -12.01 3.18 13.71
C GLU A 327 -12.22 4.67 13.44
N LEU A 328 -12.54 5.01 12.20
CA LEU A 328 -12.86 6.36 11.77
C LEU A 328 -14.12 6.36 10.89
N VAL A 329 -15.05 7.25 11.16
CA VAL A 329 -16.11 7.61 10.21
C VAL A 329 -16.00 9.08 9.89
N THR A 330 -15.86 9.41 8.61
CA THR A 330 -15.94 10.80 8.15
C THR A 330 -17.36 11.13 7.70
N VAL A 331 -17.81 12.37 7.92
CA VAL A 331 -19.14 12.82 7.48
C VAL A 331 -19.17 14.32 7.18
N SER A 332 -19.70 14.70 6.01
CA SER A 332 -20.18 16.08 5.73
C SER A 332 -21.70 16.05 5.53
N VAL A 333 -22.46 16.81 6.30
CA VAL A 333 -23.92 16.92 6.12
C VAL A 333 -24.45 18.20 6.78
N GLY A 334 -25.57 18.71 6.27
CA GLY A 334 -26.26 19.90 6.78
C GLY A 334 -26.43 21.01 5.75
N GLY A 335 -25.61 21.05 4.69
CA GLY A 335 -25.77 22.02 3.60
C GLY A 335 -27.11 21.88 2.87
N ASN A 336 -27.52 20.64 2.60
CA ASN A 336 -28.81 20.36 1.96
C ASN A 336 -30.00 20.64 2.89
N ASP A 337 -29.84 20.43 4.21
CA ASP A 337 -30.89 20.70 5.21
C ASP A 337 -31.35 22.16 5.24
N VAL A 338 -30.49 23.09 4.82
CA VAL A 338 -30.78 24.54 4.78
C VAL A 338 -30.96 25.06 3.34
N GLY A 339 -30.92 24.17 2.35
CA GLY A 339 -31.23 24.46 0.94
C GLY A 339 -30.14 25.25 0.21
N PHE A 340 -28.85 24.94 0.43
CA PHE A 340 -27.75 25.65 -0.21
C PHE A 340 -27.82 25.69 -1.75
N GLY A 341 -28.22 24.59 -2.39
CA GLY A 341 -28.39 24.56 -3.85
C GLY A 341 -29.39 25.61 -4.35
N ASP A 342 -30.55 25.73 -3.70
CA ASP A 342 -31.57 26.72 -4.04
C ASP A 342 -31.09 28.16 -3.80
N ILE A 343 -30.26 28.37 -2.76
CA ILE A 343 -29.66 29.68 -2.49
C ILE A 343 -28.79 30.10 -3.67
N ILE A 344 -27.83 29.24 -4.05
CA ILE A 344 -26.91 29.53 -5.14
C ILE A 344 -27.66 29.72 -6.46
N LEU A 345 -28.64 28.87 -6.75
CA LEU A 345 -29.47 29.00 -7.96
C LEU A 345 -30.25 30.32 -7.97
N THR A 346 -30.86 30.69 -6.85
CA THR A 346 -31.58 31.97 -6.73
C THR A 346 -30.64 33.14 -6.99
N CYS A 347 -29.48 33.16 -6.32
CA CYS A 347 -28.47 34.21 -6.49
C CYS A 347 -27.98 34.29 -7.95
N TYR A 348 -27.74 33.14 -8.58
CA TYR A 348 -27.32 33.05 -9.97
C TYR A 348 -28.37 33.64 -10.93
N LEU A 349 -29.62 33.19 -10.83
CA LEU A 349 -30.68 33.63 -11.75
C LEU A 349 -31.01 35.12 -11.57
N THR A 350 -31.13 35.59 -10.33
CA THR A 350 -31.51 36.99 -10.07
C THR A 350 -30.37 37.94 -10.40
N GLY A 351 -29.13 37.54 -10.10
CA GLY A 351 -27.97 38.33 -10.42
C GLY A 351 -27.64 38.34 -11.92
N LEU A 352 -27.86 37.23 -12.64
CA LEU A 352 -27.74 37.21 -14.10
C LEU A 352 -28.76 38.14 -14.76
N ALA A 353 -30.01 38.13 -14.28
CA ALA A 353 -31.07 39.01 -14.77
C ALA A 353 -30.73 40.51 -14.60
N THR A 354 -29.95 40.86 -13.58
CA THR A 354 -29.49 42.24 -13.34
C THR A 354 -28.06 42.51 -13.79
N ARG A 355 -27.41 41.57 -14.48
CA ARG A 355 -26.00 41.65 -14.91
C ARG A 355 -25.05 41.97 -13.74
N GLY A 356 -25.28 41.32 -12.59
CA GLY A 356 -24.43 41.42 -11.41
C GLY A 356 -24.54 42.76 -10.67
N ARG A 357 -25.52 43.60 -11.01
CA ARG A 357 -25.75 44.87 -10.31
C ARG A 357 -26.39 44.66 -8.94
N GLU A 358 -26.02 45.50 -7.98
CA GLU A 358 -26.50 45.43 -6.58
C GLU A 358 -28.02 45.48 -6.43
N VAL A 359 -28.73 46.14 -7.34
CA VAL A 359 -30.21 46.16 -7.36
C VAL A 359 -30.82 44.75 -7.45
N GLY A 360 -30.08 43.77 -7.98
CA GLY A 360 -30.49 42.36 -8.06
C GLY A 360 -30.07 41.49 -6.87
N ALA A 361 -29.34 42.04 -5.90
CA ALA A 361 -28.83 41.28 -4.76
C ALA A 361 -29.91 40.93 -3.72
N GLY A 362 -30.98 41.73 -3.66
CA GLY A 362 -32.04 41.60 -2.64
C GLY A 362 -32.62 40.18 -2.49
N PRO A 363 -33.06 39.51 -3.56
CA PRO A 363 -33.54 38.13 -3.50
C PRO A 363 -32.50 37.14 -2.94
N CYS A 364 -31.24 37.24 -3.40
CA CYS A 364 -30.12 36.42 -2.93
C CYS A 364 -29.88 36.61 -1.42
N ILE A 365 -29.70 37.85 -0.99
CA ILE A 365 -29.46 38.22 0.41
C ILE A 365 -30.62 37.76 1.31
N ASN A 366 -31.86 37.88 0.83
CA ASN A 366 -33.03 37.39 1.56
C ASN A 366 -33.02 35.87 1.73
N ARG A 367 -32.62 35.11 0.71
CA ARG A 367 -32.50 33.65 0.83
C ARG A 367 -31.35 33.27 1.79
N VAL A 368 -30.22 33.98 1.75
CA VAL A 368 -29.13 33.83 2.72
C VAL A 368 -29.61 34.07 4.15
N ARG A 369 -30.37 35.14 4.39
CA ARG A 369 -30.92 35.45 5.73
C ARG A 369 -31.82 34.33 6.24
N ARG A 370 -32.72 33.79 5.39
CA ARG A 370 -33.55 32.63 5.74
C ARG A 370 -32.71 31.39 6.05
N ALA A 371 -31.67 31.15 5.26
CA ALA A 371 -30.77 30.02 5.51
C ALA A 371 -30.07 30.13 6.87
N LYS A 372 -29.65 31.33 7.32
CA LYS A 372 -29.11 31.51 8.68
C LYS A 372 -30.13 31.14 9.77
N GLN A 373 -31.40 31.49 9.59
CA GLN A 373 -32.48 31.08 10.50
C GLN A 373 -32.68 29.56 10.51
N ASP A 374 -32.61 28.92 9.33
CA ASP A 374 -32.69 27.47 9.22
C ASP A 374 -31.45 26.78 9.80
N ILE A 375 -30.26 27.37 9.69
CA ILE A 375 -29.03 26.91 10.35
C ILE A 375 -29.22 26.90 11.87
N ASP A 376 -29.79 27.94 12.44
CA ASP A 376 -30.04 28.04 13.89
C ASP A 376 -31.11 27.07 14.38
N ARG A 377 -32.13 26.81 13.57
CA ARG A 377 -33.31 26.02 13.94
C ARG A 377 -33.18 24.54 13.63
N LEU A 378 -32.74 24.18 12.42
CA LEU A 378 -32.76 22.80 11.92
C LEU A 378 -31.52 22.02 12.32
N LEU A 379 -30.32 22.61 12.19
CA LEU A 379 -29.08 21.85 12.37
C LEU A 379 -28.88 21.37 13.81
N PRO A 380 -29.11 22.17 14.86
CA PRO A 380 -29.02 21.69 16.24
C PRO A 380 -30.03 20.59 16.57
N ALA A 381 -31.16 20.54 15.85
CA ALA A 381 -32.17 19.50 16.04
C ALA A 381 -31.85 18.20 15.28
N ARG A 382 -31.01 18.24 14.24
CA ARG A 382 -30.78 17.10 13.34
C ARG A 382 -29.37 16.51 13.43
N LEU A 383 -28.34 17.35 13.48
CA LEU A 383 -26.95 16.91 13.42
C LEU A 383 -26.49 16.11 14.67
N PRO A 384 -26.94 16.42 15.91
CA PRO A 384 -26.61 15.57 17.05
C PRO A 384 -27.08 14.12 16.89
N ASP A 385 -28.21 13.87 16.23
CA ASP A 385 -28.71 12.52 15.97
C ASP A 385 -27.82 11.77 14.99
N VAL A 386 -27.31 12.45 13.95
CA VAL A 386 -26.29 11.89 13.04
C VAL A 386 -25.06 11.45 13.83
N TYR A 387 -24.49 12.36 14.61
CA TYR A 387 -23.23 12.11 15.32
C TYR A 387 -23.39 11.04 16.41
N ARG A 388 -24.49 11.06 17.16
CA ARG A 388 -24.80 10.02 18.15
C ARG A 388 -25.05 8.66 17.50
N SER A 389 -25.79 8.61 16.39
CA SER A 389 -26.09 7.35 15.71
C SER A 389 -24.85 6.71 15.11
N ILE A 390 -23.89 7.50 14.63
CA ILE A 390 -22.60 6.98 14.16
C ILE A 390 -21.76 6.58 15.37
N GLY A 391 -21.57 7.49 16.33
CA GLY A 391 -20.72 7.27 17.52
C GLY A 391 -21.12 6.03 18.32
N ALA A 392 -22.42 5.77 18.50
CA ALA A 392 -22.91 4.58 19.19
C ALA A 392 -22.52 3.26 18.49
N GLN A 393 -22.41 3.25 17.16
CA GLN A 393 -21.95 2.07 16.42
C GLN A 393 -20.44 1.87 16.56
N LEU A 394 -19.68 2.96 16.70
CA LEU A 394 -18.22 2.93 16.80
C LEU A 394 -17.70 2.57 18.19
N THR A 395 -18.50 2.81 19.24
CA THR A 395 -18.12 2.52 20.63
C THR A 395 -18.74 1.24 21.19
N ALA A 396 -19.63 0.60 20.44
CA ALA A 396 -20.25 -0.65 20.85
C ALA A 396 -19.21 -1.73 21.14
N GLY A 397 -19.34 -2.39 22.30
CA GLY A 397 -18.44 -3.48 22.73
C GLY A 397 -17.06 -3.02 23.24
N GLY A 398 -16.93 -1.78 23.73
CA GLY A 398 -15.68 -1.27 24.31
C GLY A 398 -14.65 -0.77 23.27
N ARG A 399 -15.10 -0.52 22.04
CA ARG A 399 -14.27 -0.02 20.93
C ARG A 399 -14.04 1.49 21.04
N ALA A 400 -12.96 1.98 20.45
CA ALA A 400 -12.53 3.38 20.53
C ALA A 400 -12.60 4.13 19.18
N GLY A 401 -13.62 3.85 18.34
CA GLY A 401 -13.77 4.53 17.06
C GLY A 401 -14.22 5.99 17.18
N ARG A 402 -13.91 6.80 16.16
CA ARG A 402 -14.10 8.26 16.15
C ARG A 402 -14.95 8.73 14.97
N VAL A 403 -15.70 9.80 15.18
CA VAL A 403 -16.47 10.51 14.16
C VAL A 403 -15.75 11.80 13.81
N LEU A 404 -15.43 12.00 12.54
CA LEU A 404 -14.82 13.22 12.02
C LEU A 404 -15.79 13.95 11.12
N VAL A 405 -16.33 15.05 11.61
CA VAL A 405 -17.21 15.92 10.85
C VAL A 405 -16.36 16.88 10.03
N VAL A 406 -16.56 16.86 8.72
CA VAL A 406 -15.81 17.71 7.78
C VAL A 406 -16.74 18.83 7.30
N GLY A 407 -16.26 20.07 7.41
CA GLY A 407 -16.98 21.26 7.00
C GLY A 407 -17.09 21.44 5.48
N TYR A 408 -17.54 22.62 5.08
CA TYR A 408 -17.65 23.02 3.68
C TYR A 408 -16.66 24.14 3.36
N PRO A 409 -15.99 24.11 2.21
CA PRO A 409 -15.16 25.23 1.78
C PRO A 409 -16.02 26.44 1.39
N ASN A 410 -15.46 27.64 1.52
CA ASN A 410 -16.00 28.80 0.83
C ASN A 410 -15.84 28.59 -0.67
N ILE A 411 -16.96 28.50 -1.37
CA ILE A 411 -17.00 28.36 -2.83
C ILE A 411 -16.98 29.71 -3.55
N MET A 412 -17.12 30.83 -2.82
CA MET A 412 -17.11 32.20 -3.37
C MET A 412 -15.84 32.93 -2.94
N ALA A 413 -15.18 33.59 -3.89
CA ALA A 413 -13.94 34.33 -3.63
C ALA A 413 -14.16 35.50 -2.66
N THR A 414 -13.26 35.63 -1.68
CA THR A 414 -13.21 36.79 -0.78
C THR A 414 -12.26 37.87 -1.30
N GLY A 415 -12.46 39.12 -0.86
CA GLY A 415 -11.51 40.22 -1.13
C GLY A 415 -11.18 40.45 -2.61
N THR A 416 -9.89 40.64 -2.90
CA THR A 416 -9.31 41.01 -4.21
C THR A 416 -9.13 39.83 -5.17
N ALA A 417 -9.34 38.60 -4.73
CA ALA A 417 -9.25 37.40 -5.58
C ALA A 417 -10.41 37.33 -6.60
N PHE A 418 -11.52 38.01 -6.32
CA PHE A 418 -12.66 38.11 -7.23
C PHE A 418 -12.30 38.81 -8.53
N LYS A 419 -12.60 38.16 -9.65
CA LYS A 419 -12.44 38.71 -11.00
C LYS A 419 -13.81 39.07 -11.57
N ALA A 420 -13.88 40.23 -12.24
CA ALA A 420 -15.11 40.82 -12.76
C ALA A 420 -15.82 40.02 -13.89
N HIS A 421 -15.35 38.82 -14.24
CA HIS A 421 -15.98 37.98 -15.25
C HIS A 421 -17.25 37.26 -14.74
N CYS A 422 -17.49 37.23 -13.42
CA CYS A 422 -18.74 36.71 -12.85
C CYS A 422 -19.86 37.74 -12.91
N LEU A 423 -20.44 37.89 -14.11
CA LEU A 423 -21.51 38.86 -14.41
C LEU A 423 -22.85 38.57 -13.72
N TRP A 424 -22.94 37.53 -12.90
CA TRP A 424 -24.14 37.19 -12.14
C TRP A 424 -24.01 37.51 -10.64
N LEU A 425 -22.83 37.87 -10.15
CA LEU A 425 -22.60 38.00 -8.71
C LEU A 425 -22.20 39.44 -8.34
N SER A 426 -23.09 40.13 -7.62
CA SER A 426 -22.80 41.45 -7.06
C SER A 426 -21.88 41.36 -5.83
N GLY A 427 -21.28 42.47 -5.42
CA GLY A 427 -20.47 42.54 -4.21
C GLY A 427 -21.27 42.18 -2.96
N GLY A 428 -22.46 42.76 -2.78
CA GLY A 428 -23.33 42.46 -1.63
C GLY A 428 -23.83 41.01 -1.59
N ALA A 429 -24.19 40.43 -2.75
CA ALA A 429 -24.58 39.03 -2.84
C ALA A 429 -23.39 38.09 -2.52
N ARG A 430 -22.19 38.41 -3.01
CA ARG A 430 -20.97 37.66 -2.71
C ARG A 430 -20.64 37.66 -1.23
N GLU A 431 -20.63 38.83 -0.60
CA GLU A 431 -20.37 38.97 0.85
C GLU A 431 -21.39 38.20 1.69
N ALA A 432 -22.67 38.24 1.29
CA ALA A 432 -23.70 37.46 1.97
C ALA A 432 -23.46 35.95 1.85
N LEU A 433 -23.07 35.44 0.69
CA LEU A 433 -22.78 34.02 0.47
C LEU A 433 -21.52 33.56 1.23
N VAL A 434 -20.44 34.33 1.20
CA VAL A 434 -19.23 34.07 2.00
C VAL A 434 -19.59 34.05 3.49
N GLY A 435 -20.33 35.07 3.94
CA GLY A 435 -20.79 35.17 5.33
C GLY A 435 -21.76 34.06 5.74
N LEU A 436 -22.45 33.40 4.79
CA LEU A 436 -23.26 32.22 5.05
C LEU A 436 -22.38 30.97 5.24
N GLY A 437 -21.34 30.80 4.42
CA GLY A 437 -20.36 29.72 4.55
C GLY A 437 -19.68 29.73 5.93
N THR A 438 -19.14 30.88 6.33
CA THR A 438 -18.54 31.06 7.66
C THR A 438 -19.53 30.79 8.80
N TYR A 439 -20.78 31.20 8.63
CA TYR A 439 -21.81 30.99 9.64
C TYR A 439 -22.18 29.51 9.79
N LEU A 440 -22.32 28.79 8.67
CA LEU A 440 -22.55 27.34 8.68
C LEU A 440 -21.38 26.60 9.35
N ASP A 441 -20.15 26.89 8.95
CA ASP A 441 -18.93 26.27 9.52
C ASP A 441 -18.87 26.45 11.03
N THR A 442 -19.08 27.68 11.49
CA THR A 442 -19.11 28.01 12.93
C THR A 442 -20.20 27.24 13.65
N ARG A 443 -21.41 27.15 13.07
CA ARG A 443 -22.54 26.47 13.71
C ARG A 443 -22.32 24.97 13.80
N ILE A 444 -21.80 24.34 12.75
CA ILE A 444 -21.46 22.91 12.77
C ILE A 444 -20.38 22.64 13.84
N ALA A 445 -19.33 23.46 13.89
CA ALA A 445 -18.29 23.34 14.91
C ALA A 445 -18.84 23.41 16.34
N GLN A 446 -19.75 24.35 16.61
CA GLN A 446 -20.44 24.46 17.90
C GLN A 446 -21.26 23.21 18.24
N ILE A 447 -22.06 22.72 17.28
CA ILE A 447 -22.89 21.52 17.49
C ILE A 447 -21.99 20.31 17.78
N VAL A 448 -20.88 20.14 17.06
CA VAL A 448 -19.91 19.09 17.30
C VAL A 448 -19.31 19.21 18.70
N ALA A 449 -18.90 20.41 19.12
CA ALA A 449 -18.35 20.64 20.45
C ALA A 449 -19.35 20.27 21.56
N THR A 450 -20.62 20.69 21.45
CA THR A 450 -21.69 20.31 22.39
C THR A 450 -22.00 18.81 22.36
N THR A 451 -21.93 18.18 21.20
CA THR A 451 -22.16 16.73 21.08
C THR A 451 -21.02 15.95 21.73
N ARG A 452 -19.78 16.44 21.60
CA ARG A 452 -18.59 15.86 22.23
C ARG A 452 -18.67 15.89 23.75
N THR A 453 -19.18 16.97 24.36
CA THR A 453 -19.36 17.04 25.82
C THR A 453 -20.40 16.04 26.35
N SER A 454 -21.24 15.49 25.47
CA SER A 454 -22.20 14.43 25.80
C SER A 454 -21.59 13.02 25.70
N GLY A 455 -20.27 12.89 25.55
CA GLY A 455 -19.56 11.61 25.51
C GLY A 455 -19.46 10.95 24.13
N VAL A 456 -19.95 11.60 23.07
CA VAL A 456 -19.79 11.11 21.69
C VAL A 456 -18.36 11.38 21.22
N PRO A 457 -17.65 10.40 20.63
CA PRO A 457 -16.26 10.58 20.17
C PRO A 457 -16.20 11.33 18.83
N VAL A 458 -16.68 12.58 18.82
CA VAL A 458 -16.82 13.41 17.61
C VAL A 458 -15.88 14.62 17.62
N SER A 459 -15.27 14.90 16.47
CA SER A 459 -14.39 16.04 16.21
C SER A 459 -14.80 16.77 14.93
N TYR A 460 -14.40 18.04 14.80
CA TYR A 460 -14.72 18.87 13.63
C TYR A 460 -13.45 19.32 12.89
N VAL A 461 -13.50 19.30 11.56
CA VAL A 461 -12.47 19.87 10.67
C VAL A 461 -13.10 20.92 9.79
N SER A 462 -12.74 22.18 10.04
CA SER A 462 -13.09 23.26 9.11
C SER A 462 -12.28 23.15 7.83
N THR A 463 -12.98 23.16 6.70
CA THR A 463 -12.41 23.29 5.35
C THR A 463 -12.65 24.67 4.75
N LEU A 464 -13.12 25.64 5.55
CA LEU A 464 -13.64 26.93 5.08
C LEU A 464 -12.68 27.64 4.11
N ASN A 465 -11.38 27.60 4.38
CA ASN A 465 -10.35 28.34 3.64
C ASN A 465 -9.49 27.47 2.70
N VAL A 466 -9.82 26.19 2.48
CA VAL A 466 -8.94 25.29 1.70
C VAL A 466 -8.89 25.65 0.21
N LEU A 467 -9.86 26.44 -0.27
CA LEU A 467 -9.93 26.91 -1.65
C LEU A 467 -9.47 28.37 -1.82
N ALA A 468 -8.80 28.97 -0.84
CA ALA A 468 -8.35 30.35 -0.92
C ALA A 468 -7.56 30.62 -2.21
N GLY A 469 -8.03 31.56 -3.04
CA GLY A 469 -7.43 31.89 -4.34
C GLY A 469 -7.96 31.05 -5.52
N HIS A 470 -8.73 30.00 -5.25
CA HIS A 470 -9.28 29.04 -6.20
C HIS A 470 -10.80 28.87 -6.05
N GLU A 471 -11.49 29.84 -5.45
CA GLU A 471 -12.95 29.84 -5.34
C GLU A 471 -13.62 30.13 -6.70
N LEU A 472 -14.95 30.06 -6.78
CA LEU A 472 -15.67 30.59 -7.95
C LEU A 472 -15.32 32.05 -8.18
N CYS A 473 -15.27 32.41 -9.46
CA CYS A 473 -14.96 33.76 -9.93
C CYS A 473 -13.50 34.20 -9.72
N THR A 474 -12.58 33.26 -9.44
CA THR A 474 -11.14 33.49 -9.57
C THR A 474 -10.65 33.08 -10.97
N GLY A 475 -9.38 33.34 -11.29
CA GLY A 475 -8.79 32.96 -12.59
C GLY A 475 -8.49 31.46 -12.75
N ASP A 476 -8.42 30.73 -11.64
CA ASP A 476 -8.11 29.30 -11.58
C ASP A 476 -9.01 28.62 -10.54
N ALA A 477 -10.30 28.50 -10.88
CA ALA A 477 -11.31 28.02 -9.95
C ALA A 477 -11.27 26.50 -9.78
N TYR A 478 -11.23 26.04 -8.53
CA TYR A 478 -11.34 24.63 -8.13
C TYR A 478 -12.77 24.26 -7.74
N VAL A 479 -13.73 25.01 -8.28
CA VAL A 479 -15.16 24.82 -8.07
C VAL A 479 -15.84 24.84 -9.44
N GLU A 480 -16.71 23.88 -9.67
CA GLU A 480 -17.49 23.76 -10.90
C GLU A 480 -18.40 24.97 -11.10
N ALA A 481 -18.41 25.51 -12.32
CA ALA A 481 -19.17 26.69 -12.67
C ALA A 481 -20.68 26.47 -12.45
N ILE A 482 -21.38 27.55 -12.10
CA ILE A 482 -22.84 27.51 -11.97
C ILE A 482 -23.47 27.51 -13.36
N VAL A 483 -24.18 26.42 -13.68
CA VAL A 483 -24.96 26.28 -14.91
C VAL A 483 -26.41 26.00 -14.53
N PRO A 484 -27.38 26.77 -15.05
CA PRO A 484 -28.78 26.66 -14.62
C PRO A 484 -29.52 25.49 -15.30
N ASN A 485 -29.03 25.01 -16.44
CA ASN A 485 -29.66 23.97 -17.26
C ASN A 485 -28.62 23.02 -17.89
N GLY A 486 -29.03 21.80 -18.23
CA GLY A 486 -28.22 20.80 -18.96
C GLY A 486 -27.69 19.65 -18.10
N GLY A 487 -26.90 18.76 -18.71
CA GLY A 487 -26.41 17.53 -18.07
C GLY A 487 -25.39 17.71 -16.95
N LYS A 488 -24.95 18.96 -16.67
CA LYS A 488 -23.92 19.29 -15.65
C LYS A 488 -24.45 20.11 -14.48
N THR A 489 -25.76 20.38 -14.39
CA THR A 489 -26.34 21.22 -13.34
C THR A 489 -26.07 20.72 -11.93
N GLN A 490 -25.91 19.41 -11.76
CA GLN A 490 -25.66 18.81 -10.45
C GLN A 490 -24.23 19.04 -9.96
N LEU A 491 -23.28 19.23 -10.88
CA LEU A 491 -21.88 19.53 -10.57
C LEU A 491 -21.72 20.97 -10.03
N SER A 492 -22.61 21.88 -10.40
CA SER A 492 -22.49 23.30 -10.11
C SER A 492 -22.24 23.62 -8.64
N GLY A 493 -21.21 24.43 -8.39
CA GLY A 493 -20.85 24.89 -7.05
C GLY A 493 -20.13 23.85 -6.20
N HIS A 494 -19.81 22.67 -6.76
CA HIS A 494 -19.04 21.65 -6.04
C HIS A 494 -17.55 21.71 -6.37
N PRO A 495 -16.68 21.26 -5.46
CA PRO A 495 -15.25 21.20 -5.72
C PRO A 495 -14.93 20.27 -6.89
N THR A 496 -14.05 20.72 -7.78
CA THR A 496 -13.45 19.91 -8.86
C THR A 496 -12.49 18.88 -8.25
N ALA A 497 -11.87 17.99 -9.06
CA ALA A 497 -10.86 17.07 -8.55
C ALA A 497 -9.70 17.78 -7.79
N ALA A 498 -9.27 18.96 -8.26
CA ALA A 498 -8.28 19.77 -7.55
C ALA A 498 -8.82 20.33 -6.22
N GLY A 499 -10.09 20.76 -6.19
CA GLY A 499 -10.74 21.21 -4.96
C GLY A 499 -10.91 20.10 -3.93
N GLN A 500 -11.27 18.89 -4.38
CA GLN A 500 -11.31 17.68 -3.56
C GLN A 500 -9.92 17.37 -2.97
N GLN A 501 -8.85 17.51 -3.75
CA GLN A 501 -7.48 17.34 -3.25
C GLN A 501 -7.12 18.35 -2.14
N ARG A 502 -7.53 19.62 -2.27
CA ARG A 502 -7.34 20.63 -1.21
C ARG A 502 -8.09 20.27 0.07
N MET A 503 -9.32 19.79 -0.06
CA MET A 503 -10.11 19.31 1.09
C MET A 503 -9.42 18.12 1.77
N ARG A 504 -8.98 17.12 1.00
CA ARG A 504 -8.21 15.97 1.49
C ARG A 504 -7.03 16.42 2.34
N GLY A 505 -6.15 17.27 1.80
CA GLY A 505 -4.94 17.69 2.52
C GLY A 505 -5.23 18.35 3.88
N ARG A 506 -6.35 19.09 3.98
CA ARG A 506 -6.79 19.66 5.27
C ARG A 506 -7.27 18.60 6.25
N VAL A 507 -7.99 17.58 5.77
CA VAL A 507 -8.47 16.46 6.57
C VAL A 507 -7.30 15.59 7.03
N ASP A 508 -6.36 15.26 6.14
CA ASP A 508 -5.14 14.51 6.46
C ASP A 508 -4.34 15.22 7.56
N ALA A 509 -4.14 16.54 7.45
CA ALA A 509 -3.47 17.34 8.48
C ALA A 509 -4.24 17.35 9.82
N ALA A 510 -5.57 17.38 9.79
CA ALA A 510 -6.38 17.34 11.01
C ALA A 510 -6.26 15.99 11.71
N ILE A 511 -6.28 14.91 10.94
CA ILE A 511 -6.13 13.56 11.44
C ILE A 511 -4.72 13.35 12.03
N ALA A 512 -3.67 13.80 11.34
CA ALA A 512 -2.30 13.72 11.85
C ALA A 512 -2.15 14.44 13.21
N ALA A 513 -2.86 15.55 13.41
CA ALA A 513 -2.89 16.29 14.68
C ALA A 513 -3.72 15.62 15.80
N MET A 514 -4.40 14.51 15.53
CA MET A 514 -5.07 13.71 16.56
C MET A 514 -4.15 12.67 17.22
N ARG A 515 -2.96 12.45 16.64
CA ARG A 515 -1.89 11.68 17.26
C ARG A 515 -1.35 12.39 18.49
#